data_AF-A0A925D097-F1
#
_entry.id   AF-A0A925D097-F1
#
_cell.length_a   1.000
_cell.length_b   1.000
_cell.length_c   1.000
_cell.angle_alpha   90.00
_cell.angle_beta   90.00
_cell.angle_gamma   90.00
#
_symmetry.space_group_name_H-M   'P 1'
#
loop_
_entity.id
_entity.type
_entity.pdbx_description
1 polymer ?
#
loop_
_entity_poly.entity_id
_entity_poly.type
_entity_poly.pdbx_seq_one_letter_code
_entity_poly.pdbx_strand_id
1 'polypeptide(L)'
;MKNRLYIIWIVVVVLMSCKNDDDVAIFEKTADERVAEAIAALKEDLVAPANGWRVKYRPDPEYGSFYVLMDFDEDNMVTIKSDLGNNDGEFFEQTMSYRIDSSLGLELIIESYSFFSFLLEQDRATFGAEYEFNFINKTPDDALVFNSKTDRGIATILLFEEAAATDVNLLATTVSTNLNIMADDFQKLTPSLSLTFTNRDVVLYVTLDNVARIVSINSASRKTNTSITQNLNFSSPYFLKGDSIVFDNRFSG
;
A
#
# COMPACT_ATOMS: atom_id res chain seq x y z
N MET A 1 38.26 -3.22 68.55
CA MET A 1 37.33 -2.08 68.31
C MET A 1 37.48 -1.44 66.92
N LYS A 2 38.25 -2.01 65.96
CA LYS A 2 38.42 -1.44 64.60
C LYS A 2 37.35 -1.88 63.57
N ASN A 3 36.74 -3.07 63.71
CA ASN A 3 35.72 -3.55 62.76
C ASN A 3 34.32 -2.92 62.91
N ARG A 4 34.02 -2.26 64.03
CA ARG A 4 32.74 -1.55 64.21
C ARG A 4 32.74 -0.15 63.57
N LEU A 5 33.92 0.43 63.35
CA LEU A 5 34.05 1.74 62.69
C LEU A 5 33.74 1.64 61.19
N TYR A 6 34.16 0.55 60.52
CA TYR A 6 33.91 0.35 59.09
C TYR A 6 32.42 0.19 58.75
N ILE A 7 31.64 -0.43 59.64
CA ILE A 7 30.19 -0.59 59.47
C ILE A 7 29.48 0.76 59.55
N ILE A 8 29.93 1.65 60.45
CA ILE A 8 29.37 3.01 60.59
C ILE A 8 29.69 3.87 59.36
N TRP A 9 30.89 3.72 58.78
CA TRP A 9 31.26 4.44 57.56
C TRP A 9 30.46 4.00 56.32
N ILE A 10 30.18 2.70 56.19
CA ILE A 10 29.33 2.17 55.10
C ILE A 10 27.88 2.68 55.23
N VAL A 11 27.33 2.75 56.44
CA VAL A 11 25.97 3.26 56.67
C VAL A 11 25.86 4.76 56.33
N VAL A 12 26.89 5.56 56.60
CA VAL A 12 26.90 6.99 56.25
C VAL A 12 26.98 7.23 54.74
N VAL A 13 27.69 6.38 53.99
CA VAL A 13 27.77 6.47 52.52
C VAL A 13 26.44 6.08 51.87
N VAL A 14 25.73 5.08 52.40
CA VAL A 14 24.39 4.70 51.90
C VAL A 14 23.35 5.80 52.17
N LEU A 15 23.47 6.53 53.29
CA LEU A 15 22.56 7.64 53.62
C LEU A 15 22.82 8.93 52.81
N MET A 16 23.99 9.08 52.16
CA MET A 16 24.24 10.19 51.23
C MET A 16 23.82 9.90 49.78
N SER A 17 23.39 8.66 49.46
CA SER A 17 22.91 8.31 48.12
C SER A 17 21.48 8.78 47.83
N CYS A 18 20.79 9.38 48.80
CA CYS A 18 19.51 10.06 48.60
C CYS A 18 19.70 11.57 48.73
N LYS A 19 20.49 12.15 47.82
CA LYS A 19 20.10 13.47 47.33
C LYS A 19 19.05 13.22 46.27
N ASN A 20 17.80 13.52 46.60
CA ASN A 20 16.82 13.90 45.60
C ASN A 20 17.34 15.22 45.02
N ASP A 21 18.32 15.15 44.13
CA ASP A 21 18.45 16.20 43.14
C ASP A 21 17.16 16.13 42.37
N ASP A 22 16.40 17.23 42.44
CA ASP A 22 15.18 17.44 41.70
C ASP A 22 15.32 16.76 40.34
N ASP A 23 14.41 15.83 40.03
CA ASP A 23 14.18 15.39 38.66
C ASP A 23 13.76 16.66 37.91
N VAL A 24 14.76 17.44 37.47
CA VAL A 24 14.58 18.48 36.47
C VAL A 24 14.00 17.72 35.32
N ALA A 25 12.70 17.87 35.09
CA ALA A 25 12.01 17.27 33.97
C ALA A 25 12.83 17.64 32.73
N ILE A 26 13.62 16.68 32.21
CA ILE A 26 14.55 16.89 31.09
C ILE A 26 13.77 17.29 29.83
N PHE A 27 12.44 17.09 29.85
CA PHE A 27 11.49 17.48 28.83
C PHE A 27 10.33 18.25 29.48
N GLU A 28 9.90 19.34 28.84
CA GLU A 28 8.75 20.16 29.28
C GLU A 28 7.41 19.40 29.22
N LYS A 29 7.34 18.31 28.44
CA LYS A 29 6.17 17.45 28.25
C LYS A 29 6.46 16.01 28.65
N THR A 30 5.43 15.32 29.13
CA THR A 30 5.47 13.88 29.40
C THR A 30 5.61 13.08 28.10
N ALA A 31 5.96 11.79 28.21
CA ALA A 31 5.98 10.90 27.05
C ALA A 31 4.59 10.77 26.41
N ASP A 32 3.55 10.62 27.23
CA ASP A 32 2.16 10.45 26.77
C ASP A 32 1.64 11.71 26.05
N GLU A 33 1.95 12.91 26.55
CA GLU A 33 1.59 14.16 25.88
C GLU A 33 2.24 14.28 24.50
N ARG A 34 3.53 13.94 24.39
CA ARG A 34 4.23 13.98 23.08
C ARG A 34 3.65 12.99 22.08
N VAL A 35 3.24 11.81 22.56
CA VAL A 35 2.59 10.79 21.72
C VAL A 35 1.22 11.27 21.26
N ALA A 36 0.40 11.82 22.17
CA ALA A 36 -0.92 12.35 21.83
C ALA A 36 -0.82 13.50 20.82
N GLU A 37 0.17 14.39 20.97
CA GLU A 37 0.44 15.47 20.02
C GLU A 37 0.87 14.95 18.65
N ALA A 38 1.73 13.93 18.61
CA ALA A 38 2.18 13.34 17.35
C ALA A 38 1.02 12.65 16.60
N ILE A 39 0.14 11.95 17.33
CA ILE A 39 -1.09 11.36 16.77
C ILE A 39 -2.01 12.46 16.24
N ALA A 40 -2.24 13.52 17.00
CA ALA A 40 -3.10 14.63 16.60
C ALA A 40 -2.56 15.34 15.35
N ALA A 41 -1.25 15.60 15.30
CA ALA A 41 -0.60 16.22 14.15
C ALA A 41 -0.73 15.37 12.88
N LEU A 42 -0.52 14.05 12.97
CA LEU A 42 -0.70 13.18 11.80
C LEU A 42 -2.16 13.13 11.34
N LYS A 43 -3.13 13.16 12.26
CA LYS A 43 -4.55 13.23 11.89
C LYS A 43 -4.90 14.55 11.21
N GLU A 44 -4.38 15.67 11.71
CA GLU A 44 -4.54 16.97 11.08
C GLU A 44 -3.97 16.97 9.65
N ASP A 45 -2.75 16.44 9.48
CA ASP A 45 -2.14 16.28 8.17
C ASP A 45 -3.02 15.41 7.25
N LEU A 46 -3.51 14.25 7.74
CA LEU A 46 -4.34 13.34 6.94
C LEU A 46 -5.64 13.96 6.43
N VAL A 47 -6.27 14.85 7.21
CA VAL A 47 -7.55 15.51 6.86
C VAL A 47 -7.33 16.83 6.09
N ALA A 48 -6.10 17.36 6.06
CA ALA A 48 -5.83 18.68 5.46
C ALA A 48 -6.16 18.80 3.96
N PRO A 49 -5.88 17.81 3.09
CA PRO A 49 -6.21 17.91 1.68
C PRO A 49 -7.72 17.89 1.38
N ALA A 50 -8.21 18.88 0.64
CA ALA A 50 -9.65 19.03 0.35
C ALA A 50 -10.26 17.90 -0.51
N ASN A 51 -9.45 17.11 -1.22
CA ASN A 51 -9.90 15.95 -1.99
C ASN A 51 -9.19 14.66 -1.54
N GLY A 52 -8.62 14.66 -0.35
CA GLY A 52 -7.84 13.55 0.19
C GLY A 52 -6.47 13.36 -0.50
N TRP A 53 -5.99 12.14 -0.43
CA TRP A 53 -4.66 11.73 -0.90
C TRP A 53 -4.76 10.80 -2.09
N ARG A 54 -3.89 11.00 -3.08
CA ARG A 54 -3.61 10.07 -4.16
C ARG A 54 -2.42 9.20 -3.78
N VAL A 55 -2.60 7.89 -3.87
CA VAL A 55 -1.58 6.89 -3.62
C VAL A 55 -1.46 5.97 -4.84
N LYS A 56 -0.24 5.78 -5.35
CA LYS A 56 0.07 4.72 -6.33
C LYS A 56 0.54 3.49 -5.56
N TYR A 57 -0.38 2.61 -5.21
CA TYR A 57 -0.12 1.46 -4.34
C TYR A 57 0.36 0.25 -5.14
N ARG A 58 1.40 -0.43 -4.66
CA ARG A 58 1.96 -1.64 -5.26
C ARG A 58 2.26 -2.65 -4.14
N PRO A 59 1.51 -3.77 -4.06
CA PRO A 59 1.71 -4.80 -3.03
C PRO A 59 3.09 -5.46 -3.06
N ASP A 60 3.60 -5.72 -4.27
CA ASP A 60 4.89 -6.37 -4.46
C ASP A 60 5.66 -5.69 -5.61
N PRO A 61 6.99 -5.48 -5.50
CA PRO A 61 7.82 -4.95 -6.57
C PRO A 61 7.74 -5.68 -7.91
N GLU A 62 7.22 -6.91 -7.97
CA GLU A 62 6.98 -7.66 -9.22
C GLU A 62 5.60 -7.35 -9.83
N TYR A 63 4.61 -6.97 -9.03
CA TYR A 63 3.21 -6.76 -9.46
C TYR A 63 2.95 -5.39 -10.06
N GLY A 64 1.82 -5.21 -10.76
CA GLY A 64 1.39 -3.88 -11.17
C GLY A 64 0.84 -3.05 -10.01
N SER A 65 0.66 -1.76 -10.24
CA SER A 65 0.15 -0.83 -9.23
C SER A 65 -1.32 -0.46 -9.43
N PHE A 66 -1.92 0.10 -8.38
CA PHE A 66 -3.28 0.63 -8.34
C PHE A 66 -3.25 2.12 -8.05
N TYR A 67 -4.10 2.90 -8.70
CA TYR A 67 -4.44 4.22 -8.19
C TYR A 67 -5.49 4.07 -7.08
N VAL A 68 -5.17 4.64 -5.93
CA VAL A 68 -6.04 4.66 -4.75
C VAL A 68 -6.18 6.11 -4.32
N LEU A 69 -7.41 6.55 -4.11
CA LEU A 69 -7.72 7.84 -3.47
C LEU A 69 -8.18 7.55 -2.05
N MET A 70 -7.64 8.28 -1.07
CA MET A 70 -7.93 8.10 0.35
C MET A 70 -8.31 9.45 0.94
N ASP A 71 -9.58 9.63 1.27
CA ASP A 71 -10.13 10.87 1.83
C ASP A 71 -10.50 10.65 3.30
N PHE A 72 -9.77 11.31 4.20
CA PHE A 72 -9.91 11.15 5.64
C PHE A 72 -10.77 12.26 6.23
N ASP A 73 -11.59 11.92 7.22
CA ASP A 73 -12.41 12.90 7.93
C ASP A 73 -12.04 13.05 9.42
N GLU A 74 -12.65 14.06 10.04
CA GLU A 74 -12.46 14.41 11.46
C GLU A 74 -13.03 13.33 12.42
N ASP A 75 -13.93 12.47 11.94
CA ASP A 75 -14.59 11.42 12.71
C ASP A 75 -13.80 10.09 12.72
N ASN A 76 -12.56 10.11 12.21
CA ASN A 76 -11.69 8.94 12.04
C ASN A 76 -12.22 7.92 11.02
N MET A 77 -12.92 8.39 10.00
CA MET A 77 -13.27 7.59 8.83
C MET A 77 -12.37 7.93 7.65
N VAL A 78 -12.19 6.95 6.77
CA VAL A 78 -11.52 7.11 5.50
C VAL A 78 -12.40 6.56 4.39
N THR A 79 -12.60 7.34 3.34
CA THR A 79 -13.21 6.89 2.08
C THR A 79 -12.10 6.52 1.11
N ILE A 80 -12.01 5.24 0.79
CA ILE A 80 -11.05 4.67 -0.15
C ILE A 80 -11.74 4.44 -1.48
N LYS A 81 -11.20 5.03 -2.55
CA LYS A 81 -11.64 4.78 -3.93
C LYS A 81 -10.51 4.13 -4.72
N SER A 82 -10.79 3.07 -5.45
CA SER A 82 -9.80 2.34 -6.23
C SER A 82 -10.32 1.96 -7.62
N ASP A 83 -9.45 1.42 -8.46
CA ASP A 83 -9.81 0.85 -9.76
C ASP A 83 -9.92 -0.68 -9.74
N LEU A 84 -10.00 -1.30 -8.56
CA LEU A 84 -10.16 -2.75 -8.40
C LEU A 84 -11.63 -3.15 -8.60
N GLY A 85 -11.94 -3.74 -9.75
CA GLY A 85 -13.31 -4.13 -10.11
C GLY A 85 -13.79 -5.46 -9.54
N ASN A 86 -13.06 -6.06 -8.60
CA ASN A 86 -13.41 -7.36 -8.01
C ASN A 86 -14.69 -7.24 -7.17
N ASN A 87 -15.35 -8.39 -6.91
CA ASN A 87 -16.62 -8.46 -6.17
C ASN A 87 -17.67 -7.49 -6.70
N ASP A 88 -17.90 -7.50 -8.02
CA ASP A 88 -18.86 -6.60 -8.69
C ASP A 88 -18.61 -5.10 -8.40
N GLY A 89 -17.33 -4.71 -8.25
CA GLY A 89 -16.93 -3.33 -8.03
C GLY A 89 -17.09 -2.86 -6.57
N GLU A 90 -17.17 -3.77 -5.60
CA GLU A 90 -17.24 -3.47 -4.16
C GLU A 90 -16.12 -2.51 -3.69
N PHE A 91 -14.95 -2.56 -4.33
CA PHE A 91 -13.77 -1.79 -3.96
C PHE A 91 -13.63 -0.45 -4.72
N PHE A 92 -14.62 -0.06 -5.52
CA PHE A 92 -14.59 1.25 -6.20
C PHE A 92 -14.76 2.42 -5.24
N GLU A 93 -15.52 2.23 -4.17
CA GLU A 93 -15.69 3.22 -3.11
C GLU A 93 -16.11 2.51 -1.82
N GLN A 94 -15.30 2.64 -0.77
CA GLN A 94 -15.57 2.08 0.56
C GLN A 94 -15.27 3.13 1.63
N THR A 95 -16.13 3.26 2.62
CA THR A 95 -15.88 4.13 3.78
C THR A 95 -15.79 3.27 5.04
N MET A 96 -14.70 3.40 5.79
CA MET A 96 -14.47 2.66 7.03
C MET A 96 -13.69 3.46 8.07
N SER A 97 -13.66 2.97 9.31
CA SER A 97 -12.84 3.58 10.35
C SER A 97 -11.34 3.29 10.13
N TYR A 98 -10.52 4.25 10.53
CA TYR A 98 -9.09 4.11 10.68
C TYR A 98 -8.65 4.53 12.07
N ARG A 99 -7.45 4.12 12.47
CA ARG A 99 -6.80 4.66 13.67
C ARG A 99 -5.33 4.93 13.44
N ILE A 100 -4.77 5.79 14.29
CA ILE A 100 -3.33 5.99 14.41
C ILE A 100 -2.87 5.36 15.73
N ASP A 101 -2.04 4.33 15.66
CA ASP A 101 -1.34 3.74 16.81
C ASP A 101 0.05 4.41 16.97
N SER A 102 0.70 4.21 18.11
CA SER A 102 2.01 4.77 18.45
C SER A 102 2.97 3.77 19.11
N SER A 103 2.59 2.49 19.18
CA SER A 103 3.33 1.45 19.93
C SER A 103 4.82 1.33 19.58
N LEU A 104 5.19 1.46 18.29
CA LEU A 104 6.59 1.42 17.82
C LEU A 104 6.90 2.57 16.85
N GLY A 105 6.17 3.68 16.96
CA GLY A 105 6.09 4.74 15.96
C GLY A 105 4.63 4.96 15.53
N LEU A 106 4.38 6.08 14.85
CA LEU A 106 3.04 6.36 14.34
C LEU A 106 2.66 5.38 13.23
N GLU A 107 1.50 4.77 13.34
CA GLU A 107 1.04 3.73 12.43
C GLU A 107 -0.40 3.99 12.01
N LEU A 108 -0.64 4.09 10.71
CA LEU A 108 -1.98 4.13 10.14
C LEU A 108 -2.52 2.71 9.99
N ILE A 109 -3.68 2.45 10.58
CA ILE A 109 -4.36 1.14 10.54
C ILE A 109 -5.76 1.32 9.98
N ILE A 110 -6.07 0.59 8.91
CA ILE A 110 -7.45 0.49 8.38
C ILE A 110 -8.16 -0.62 9.14
N GLU A 111 -9.28 -0.31 9.83
CA GLU A 111 -9.83 -1.22 10.85
C GLU A 111 -10.86 -2.21 10.31
N SER A 112 -11.43 -1.94 9.14
CA SER A 112 -12.43 -2.80 8.49
C SER A 112 -11.91 -3.41 7.20
N TYR A 113 -12.59 -4.44 6.72
CA TYR A 113 -12.26 -5.09 5.46
C TYR A 113 -12.33 -4.08 4.30
N SER A 114 -11.18 -3.88 3.65
CA SER A 114 -11.00 -2.88 2.59
C SER A 114 -10.35 -3.49 1.36
N PHE A 115 -10.17 -2.68 0.32
CA PHE A 115 -9.27 -2.95 -0.82
C PHE A 115 -7.93 -3.57 -0.37
N PHE A 116 -7.31 -3.05 0.68
CA PHE A 116 -6.05 -3.56 1.21
C PHE A 116 -6.17 -4.96 1.81
N SER A 117 -7.22 -5.20 2.60
CA SER A 117 -7.51 -6.51 3.20
C SER A 117 -7.78 -7.56 2.13
N PHE A 118 -8.54 -7.20 1.09
CA PHE A 118 -8.79 -8.09 -0.05
C PHE A 118 -7.48 -8.48 -0.74
N LEU A 119 -6.62 -7.51 -1.05
CA LEU A 119 -5.32 -7.81 -1.68
C LEU A 119 -4.43 -8.66 -0.75
N LEU A 120 -4.45 -8.41 0.56
CA LEU A 120 -3.67 -9.19 1.53
C LEU A 120 -4.08 -10.66 1.49
N GLU A 121 -5.37 -10.98 1.35
CA GLU A 121 -5.85 -12.37 1.35
C GLU A 121 -5.52 -13.15 0.07
N GLN A 122 -5.13 -12.45 -1.00
CA GLN A 122 -4.79 -13.09 -2.27
C GLN A 122 -3.59 -14.01 -2.13
N ASP A 123 -3.56 -15.02 -2.99
CA ASP A 123 -2.53 -16.06 -2.99
C ASP A 123 -2.28 -16.65 -1.58
N ARG A 124 -3.34 -16.89 -0.80
CA ARG A 124 -3.23 -17.47 0.56
C ARG A 124 -2.39 -16.60 1.50
N ALA A 125 -2.52 -15.29 1.40
CA ALA A 125 -1.77 -14.30 2.16
C ALA A 125 -0.27 -14.22 1.87
N THR A 126 0.13 -14.50 0.62
CA THR A 126 1.49 -14.26 0.12
C THR A 126 1.59 -13.16 -0.94
N PHE A 127 0.52 -12.39 -1.15
CA PHE A 127 0.45 -11.35 -2.18
C PHE A 127 1.21 -10.04 -1.86
N GLY A 128 1.79 -9.92 -0.66
CA GLY A 128 2.59 -8.76 -0.26
C GLY A 128 1.80 -7.51 0.15
N ALA A 129 0.47 -7.54 0.09
CA ALA A 129 -0.34 -6.41 0.55
C ALA A 129 -0.48 -6.38 2.08
N GLU A 130 -0.89 -5.24 2.62
CA GLU A 130 -1.19 -5.05 4.03
C GLU A 130 -2.14 -3.85 4.21
N TYR A 131 -2.69 -3.68 5.41
CA TYR A 131 -3.62 -2.62 5.77
C TYR A 131 -3.12 -1.75 6.94
N GLU A 132 -1.85 -1.93 7.31
CA GLU A 132 -1.16 -1.22 8.39
C GLU A 132 0.12 -0.60 7.82
N PHE A 133 0.36 0.69 8.04
CA PHE A 133 1.50 1.40 7.46
C PHE A 133 2.17 2.31 8.48
N ASN A 134 3.50 2.26 8.59
CA ASN A 134 4.20 3.17 9.50
C ASN A 134 4.39 4.52 8.83
N PHE A 135 4.06 5.59 9.54
CA PHE A 135 4.39 6.95 9.13
C PHE A 135 5.88 7.21 9.34
N ILE A 136 6.55 7.75 8.32
CA ILE A 136 7.99 8.01 8.32
C ILE A 136 8.27 9.49 8.49
N ASN A 137 7.76 10.31 7.58
CA ASN A 137 7.92 11.75 7.58
C ASN A 137 6.97 12.43 6.58
N LYS A 138 7.07 13.75 6.55
CA LYS A 138 6.47 14.62 5.53
C LYS A 138 7.56 15.16 4.62
N THR A 139 7.32 15.16 3.31
CA THR A 139 8.24 15.71 2.32
C THR A 139 8.16 17.25 2.28
N PRO A 140 9.13 17.94 1.64
CA PRO A 140 9.08 19.41 1.48
C PRO A 140 7.89 19.93 0.67
N ASP A 141 7.27 19.09 -0.14
CA ASP A 141 6.05 19.33 -0.93
C ASP A 141 4.79 18.78 -0.25
N ASP A 142 4.85 18.62 1.07
CA ASP A 142 3.74 18.25 1.96
C ASP A 142 3.14 16.85 1.77
N ALA A 143 3.74 15.99 0.93
CA ALA A 143 3.35 14.60 0.82
C ALA A 143 3.71 13.81 2.09
N LEU A 144 2.83 12.89 2.50
CA LEU A 144 3.11 12.00 3.63
C LEU A 144 3.77 10.72 3.15
N VAL A 145 4.86 10.34 3.80
CA VAL A 145 5.62 9.13 3.48
C VAL A 145 5.28 8.07 4.50
N PHE A 146 4.75 6.96 4.00
CA PHE A 146 4.52 5.75 4.76
C PHE A 146 5.39 4.62 4.23
N ASN A 147 5.61 3.59 5.06
CA ASN A 147 6.18 2.35 4.58
C ASN A 147 5.38 1.13 5.02
N SER A 148 5.57 0.06 4.26
CA SER A 148 5.18 -1.29 4.65
C SER A 148 5.82 -1.66 5.99
N LYS A 149 5.02 -2.27 6.86
CA LYS A 149 5.44 -2.86 8.13
C LYS A 149 5.81 -4.32 7.98
N THR A 150 5.19 -5.01 7.02
CA THR A 150 5.28 -6.49 6.89
C THR A 150 6.29 -6.98 5.86
N ASP A 151 6.78 -6.10 4.98
CA ASP A 151 7.72 -6.45 3.92
C ASP A 151 9.02 -7.08 4.46
N ARG A 152 9.42 -8.16 3.81
CA ARG A 152 10.67 -8.87 4.13
C ARG A 152 11.82 -8.28 3.34
N GLY A 153 12.39 -7.16 3.81
CA GLY A 153 13.59 -6.57 3.23
C GLY A 153 13.49 -5.05 3.08
N ILE A 154 13.59 -4.56 1.84
CA ILE A 154 13.37 -3.13 1.55
C ILE A 154 11.87 -2.91 1.59
N ALA A 155 11.41 -2.18 2.61
CA ALA A 155 10.00 -1.85 2.76
C ALA A 155 9.51 -1.00 1.58
N THR A 156 8.35 -1.37 1.06
CA THR A 156 7.61 -0.58 0.07
C THR A 156 7.29 0.78 0.66
N ILE A 157 7.56 1.83 -0.10
CA ILE A 157 7.24 3.21 0.27
C ILE A 157 5.93 3.60 -0.39
N LEU A 158 5.01 4.11 0.42
CA LEU A 158 3.76 4.70 -0.04
C LEU A 158 3.88 6.22 0.10
N LEU A 159 3.73 6.91 -1.02
CA LEU A 159 3.67 8.36 -1.04
C LEU A 159 2.22 8.79 -1.16
N PHE A 160 1.74 9.49 -0.14
CA PHE A 160 0.43 10.11 -0.13
C PHE A 160 0.63 11.53 -0.66
N GLU A 161 0.29 11.72 -1.93
CA GLU A 161 0.36 13.03 -2.59
C GLU A 161 -1.02 13.68 -2.51
N GLU A 162 -1.11 14.99 -2.26
CA GLU A 162 -2.41 15.68 -2.24
C GLU A 162 -3.16 15.45 -3.57
N ALA A 163 -4.40 14.97 -3.47
CA ALA A 163 -5.22 14.67 -4.63
C ALA A 163 -5.85 15.94 -5.21
N ALA A 164 -5.83 16.05 -6.53
CA ALA A 164 -6.66 17.02 -7.22
C ALA A 164 -8.10 16.50 -7.34
N ALA A 165 -9.09 17.39 -7.39
CA ALA A 165 -10.48 17.02 -7.67
C ALA A 165 -10.64 16.21 -8.97
N THR A 166 -9.72 16.35 -9.92
CA THR A 166 -9.69 15.60 -11.19
C THR A 166 -9.07 14.21 -11.09
N ASP A 167 -8.43 13.85 -9.98
CA ASP A 167 -7.70 12.57 -9.85
C ASP A 167 -8.65 11.37 -9.81
N VAL A 168 -9.94 11.58 -9.54
CA VAL A 168 -10.98 10.56 -9.75
C VAL A 168 -11.00 10.01 -11.18
N ASN A 169 -10.59 10.80 -12.18
CA ASN A 169 -10.50 10.35 -13.58
C ASN A 169 -9.32 9.40 -13.83
N LEU A 170 -8.40 9.26 -12.88
CA LEU A 170 -7.35 8.24 -12.94
C LEU A 170 -7.93 6.86 -12.68
N LEU A 171 -9.00 6.76 -11.89
CA LEU A 171 -9.64 5.51 -11.52
C LEU A 171 -10.34 4.89 -12.74
N ALA A 172 -9.75 3.82 -13.25
CA ALA A 172 -10.17 3.16 -14.47
C ALA A 172 -11.31 2.14 -14.25
N THR A 173 -12.35 2.52 -13.51
CA THR A 173 -13.42 1.60 -13.06
C THR A 173 -14.15 0.94 -14.23
N THR A 174 -14.34 1.65 -15.35
CA THR A 174 -14.94 1.08 -16.57
C THR A 174 -14.03 0.02 -17.20
N VAL A 175 -12.73 0.31 -17.33
CA VAL A 175 -11.76 -0.65 -17.88
C VAL A 175 -11.67 -1.88 -16.99
N SER A 176 -11.58 -1.70 -15.67
CA SER A 176 -11.46 -2.82 -14.72
C SER A 176 -12.71 -3.68 -14.68
N THR A 177 -13.91 -3.08 -14.73
CA THR A 177 -15.19 -3.80 -14.87
C THR A 177 -15.18 -4.66 -16.13
N ASN A 178 -14.82 -4.08 -17.27
CA ASN A 178 -14.77 -4.80 -18.55
C ASN A 178 -13.75 -5.94 -18.51
N LEU A 179 -12.57 -5.71 -17.93
CA LEU A 179 -11.54 -6.75 -17.79
C LEU A 179 -12.00 -7.91 -16.90
N ASN A 180 -12.79 -7.65 -15.86
CA ASN A 180 -13.33 -8.69 -14.99
C ASN A 180 -14.46 -9.47 -15.65
N ILE A 181 -15.39 -8.80 -16.35
CA ILE A 181 -16.40 -9.46 -17.18
C ILE A 181 -15.73 -10.38 -18.21
N MET A 182 -14.69 -9.88 -18.89
CA MET A 182 -13.91 -10.68 -19.83
C MET A 182 -13.26 -11.89 -19.13
N ALA A 183 -12.66 -11.71 -17.95
CA ALA A 183 -12.03 -12.80 -17.21
C ALA A 183 -13.04 -13.87 -16.78
N ASP A 184 -14.22 -13.49 -16.29
CA ASP A 184 -15.28 -14.42 -15.86
C ASP A 184 -15.88 -15.20 -17.04
N ASP A 185 -16.08 -14.54 -18.18
CA ASP A 185 -16.50 -15.22 -19.42
C ASP A 185 -15.41 -16.17 -19.92
N PHE A 186 -14.15 -15.81 -19.73
CA PHE A 186 -13.01 -16.65 -20.07
C PHE A 186 -12.77 -17.80 -19.08
N GLN A 187 -13.17 -17.73 -17.81
CA GLN A 187 -13.16 -18.89 -16.92
C GLN A 187 -14.18 -19.96 -17.34
N LYS A 188 -15.27 -19.53 -18.00
CA LYS A 188 -16.30 -20.44 -18.54
C LYS A 188 -15.89 -21.07 -19.88
N LEU A 189 -14.87 -20.53 -20.53
CA LEU A 189 -14.32 -20.99 -21.80
C LEU A 189 -12.83 -21.33 -21.59
N THR A 190 -12.07 -21.76 -22.61
CA THR A 190 -10.60 -21.86 -22.50
C THR A 190 -9.91 -20.95 -23.50
N PRO A 191 -10.08 -19.62 -23.46
CA PRO A 191 -9.39 -18.75 -24.40
C PRO A 191 -8.22 -18.02 -23.74
N SER A 192 -7.08 -18.04 -24.42
CA SER A 192 -6.08 -16.99 -24.32
C SER A 192 -6.57 -15.78 -25.12
N LEU A 193 -6.46 -14.56 -24.57
CA LEU A 193 -6.59 -13.34 -25.36
C LEU A 193 -5.58 -13.39 -26.51
N SER A 194 -5.92 -12.90 -27.70
CA SER A 194 -4.96 -12.87 -28.80
C SER A 194 -4.83 -11.50 -29.43
N LEU A 195 -3.59 -11.07 -29.66
CA LEU A 195 -3.25 -9.86 -30.39
C LEU A 195 -2.88 -10.27 -31.82
N THR A 196 -3.73 -9.89 -32.78
CA THR A 196 -3.49 -10.15 -34.20
C THR A 196 -2.98 -8.90 -34.89
N PHE A 197 -1.87 -9.03 -35.62
CA PHE A 197 -1.30 -7.90 -36.36
C PHE A 197 -1.91 -7.82 -37.77
N THR A 198 -2.35 -6.63 -38.17
CA THR A 198 -2.93 -6.41 -39.51
C THR A 198 -1.88 -6.63 -40.61
N ASN A 199 -0.68 -6.08 -40.40
CA ASN A 199 0.39 -6.03 -41.41
C ASN A 199 1.48 -7.09 -41.20
N ARG A 200 1.28 -8.04 -40.29
CA ARG A 200 2.25 -9.12 -40.01
C ARG A 200 1.51 -10.44 -39.85
N ASP A 201 2.15 -11.53 -40.27
CA ASP A 201 1.64 -12.89 -40.10
C ASP A 201 1.97 -13.41 -38.69
N VAL A 202 1.46 -12.73 -37.67
CA VAL A 202 1.74 -13.02 -36.26
C VAL A 202 0.47 -12.85 -35.45
N VAL A 203 0.23 -13.81 -34.56
CA VAL A 203 -0.73 -13.74 -33.46
C VAL A 203 0.06 -13.95 -32.16
N LEU A 204 -0.13 -13.07 -31.18
CA LEU A 204 0.42 -13.24 -29.83
C LEU A 204 -0.69 -13.67 -28.89
N TYR A 205 -0.43 -14.69 -28.07
CA TYR A 205 -1.38 -15.16 -27.07
C TYR A 205 -1.02 -14.57 -25.72
N VAL A 206 -1.97 -13.85 -25.15
CA VAL A 206 -1.82 -12.99 -23.99
C VAL A 206 -2.72 -13.49 -22.87
N THR A 207 -2.21 -13.41 -21.64
CA THR A 207 -2.99 -13.57 -20.41
C THR A 207 -2.85 -12.30 -19.59
N LEU A 208 -3.94 -11.93 -18.93
CA LEU A 208 -3.98 -10.82 -17.99
C LEU A 208 -4.33 -11.39 -16.62
N ASP A 209 -3.50 -11.10 -15.64
CA ASP A 209 -3.85 -11.24 -14.24
C ASP A 209 -4.35 -9.87 -13.76
N ASN A 210 -5.66 -9.75 -13.55
CA ASN A 210 -6.28 -8.48 -13.18
C ASN A 210 -5.97 -8.06 -11.74
N VAL A 211 -5.60 -9.01 -10.88
CA VAL A 211 -5.29 -8.80 -9.46
C VAL A 211 -3.80 -8.53 -9.29
N ALA A 212 -2.91 -9.41 -9.77
CA ALA A 212 -1.47 -9.16 -9.80
C ALA A 212 -1.09 -8.01 -10.76
N ARG A 213 -2.01 -7.59 -11.63
CA ARG A 213 -1.81 -6.56 -12.64
C ARG A 213 -0.60 -6.88 -13.54
N ILE A 214 -0.51 -8.14 -13.96
CA ILE A 214 0.53 -8.65 -14.86
C ILE A 214 -0.08 -9.00 -16.21
N VAL A 215 0.56 -8.54 -17.28
CA VAL A 215 0.34 -9.07 -18.62
C VAL A 215 1.43 -10.08 -18.95
N SER A 216 1.05 -11.22 -19.53
CA SER A 216 2.01 -12.22 -20.01
C SER A 216 1.74 -12.59 -21.46
N ILE A 217 2.78 -12.72 -22.26
CA ILE A 217 2.75 -13.24 -23.63
C ILE A 217 3.40 -14.62 -23.60
N ASN A 218 2.55 -15.65 -23.61
CA ASN A 218 2.97 -17.04 -23.34
C ASN A 218 3.34 -17.78 -24.63
N SER A 219 2.80 -17.35 -25.77
CA SER A 219 3.14 -17.94 -27.06
C SER A 219 2.80 -17.03 -28.23
N ALA A 220 3.30 -17.39 -29.39
CA ALA A 220 2.96 -16.79 -30.66
C ALA A 220 2.68 -17.86 -31.71
N SER A 221 1.88 -17.54 -32.72
CA SER A 221 1.71 -18.35 -33.91
C SER A 221 1.68 -17.49 -35.16
N ARG A 222 1.70 -18.12 -36.33
CA ARG A 222 1.39 -17.44 -37.59
C ARG A 222 -0.12 -17.28 -37.70
N LYS A 223 -0.59 -16.13 -38.21
CA LYS A 223 -2.01 -15.93 -38.52
C LYS A 223 -2.49 -16.95 -39.56
N THR A 224 -1.64 -17.32 -40.52
CA THR A 224 -1.97 -18.34 -41.52
C THR A 224 -1.93 -19.78 -41.00
N ASN A 225 -1.40 -20.03 -39.80
CA ASN A 225 -1.34 -21.37 -39.20
C ASN A 225 -1.25 -21.28 -37.67
N THR A 226 -2.40 -21.20 -37.01
CA THR A 226 -2.51 -21.09 -35.54
C THR A 226 -2.32 -22.42 -34.82
N SER A 227 -2.25 -23.55 -35.53
CA SER A 227 -2.05 -24.88 -34.94
C SER A 227 -0.61 -25.13 -34.50
N ILE A 228 0.35 -24.31 -34.96
CA ILE A 228 1.75 -24.38 -34.54
C ILE A 228 2.06 -23.13 -33.73
N THR A 229 2.30 -23.32 -32.44
CA THR A 229 2.68 -22.26 -31.51
C THR A 229 4.16 -22.34 -31.16
N GLN A 230 4.77 -21.17 -30.97
CA GLN A 230 6.09 -21.01 -30.36
C GLN A 230 5.88 -20.46 -28.96
N ASN A 231 6.45 -21.11 -27.94
CA ASN A 231 6.40 -20.62 -26.57
C ASN A 231 7.24 -19.35 -26.44
N LEU A 232 6.69 -18.38 -25.73
CA LEU A 232 7.30 -17.13 -25.33
C LEU A 232 7.13 -16.97 -23.82
N ASN A 233 7.99 -16.21 -23.17
CA ASN A 233 7.92 -15.99 -21.71
C ASN A 233 8.14 -14.50 -21.39
N PHE A 234 7.40 -13.62 -22.06
CA PHE A 234 7.46 -12.19 -21.76
C PHE A 234 6.37 -11.82 -20.78
N SER A 235 6.71 -11.05 -19.75
CA SER A 235 5.72 -10.43 -18.88
C SER A 235 6.04 -8.97 -18.62
N SER A 236 5.03 -8.23 -18.20
CA SER A 236 5.19 -6.87 -17.68
C SER A 236 4.11 -6.56 -16.66
N PRO A 237 4.45 -5.88 -15.56
CA PRO A 237 3.45 -5.22 -14.73
C PRO A 237 2.77 -4.10 -15.51
N TYR A 238 1.51 -3.86 -15.17
CA TYR A 238 0.73 -2.74 -15.68
C TYR A 238 -0.06 -2.05 -14.58
N PHE A 239 -0.58 -0.88 -14.86
CA PHE A 239 -1.62 -0.23 -14.05
C PHE A 239 -2.69 0.31 -14.98
N LEU A 240 -3.87 0.58 -14.43
CA LEU A 240 -4.91 1.22 -15.20
C LEU A 240 -4.88 2.73 -14.97
N LYS A 241 -5.26 3.50 -15.98
CA LYS A 241 -5.35 4.96 -15.89
C LYS A 241 -6.42 5.48 -16.83
N GLY A 242 -7.53 5.95 -16.27
CA GLY A 242 -8.71 6.35 -17.04
C GLY A 242 -9.16 5.21 -17.96
N ASP A 243 -9.02 5.39 -19.27
CA ASP A 243 -9.44 4.40 -20.27
C ASP A 243 -8.31 3.51 -20.80
N SER A 244 -7.16 3.49 -20.12
CA SER A 244 -5.93 2.85 -20.63
C SER A 244 -5.35 1.80 -19.68
N ILE A 245 -4.78 0.74 -20.26
CA ILE A 245 -3.80 -0.15 -19.62
C ILE A 245 -2.41 0.42 -19.91
N VAL A 246 -1.63 0.71 -18.88
CA VAL A 246 -0.30 1.32 -18.99
C VAL A 246 0.74 0.37 -18.41
N PHE A 247 1.76 0.01 -19.19
CA PHE A 247 2.85 -0.85 -18.72
C PHE A 247 3.88 -0.01 -17.95
N ASP A 248 4.21 -0.42 -16.72
CA ASP A 248 5.22 0.29 -15.89
C ASP A 248 6.63 0.14 -16.48
N ASN A 249 6.91 -1.01 -17.08
CA ASN A 249 8.19 -1.34 -17.68
C ASN A 249 8.00 -1.85 -19.12
N ARG A 250 9.10 -1.94 -19.88
CA ARG A 250 9.09 -2.69 -21.13
C ARG A 250 8.96 -4.18 -20.83
N PHE A 251 8.27 -4.93 -21.69
CA PHE A 251 8.26 -6.39 -21.64
C PHE A 251 9.69 -6.95 -21.55
N SER A 252 9.91 -7.83 -20.57
CA SER A 252 11.16 -8.54 -20.35
C SER A 252 10.90 -10.05 -20.34
N GLY A 253 11.82 -10.83 -20.92
CA GLY A 253 11.71 -12.27 -21.10
C GLY A 253 12.73 -12.82 -22.08
#